data_AF-A0A380GZH6-F1
#
_entry.id   AF-A0A380GZH6-F1
#
_cell.length_a   1.000
_cell.length_b   1.000
_cell.length_c   1.000
_cell.angle_alpha   90.00
_cell.angle_beta   90.00
_cell.angle_gamma   90.00
#
_symmetry.space_group_name_H-M   'P 1'
#
loop_
_entity.id
_entity.type
_entity.pdbx_description
1 polymer ?
#
loop_
_entity_poly.entity_id
_entity_poly.type
_entity_poly.pdbx_seq_one_letter_code
_entity_poly.pdbx_strand_id
1 'polypeptide(L)' 'MIHLNGSVELSCVVDMVDGIVDIVQTGTTLEASGLVEKQHIADINAKLITNKAAYFKQASEIEDFINHLGVFMNHV' A
#
# COMPACT_ATOMS: atom_id res chain seq x y z
N MET A 1 -20.40 3.76 1.65
CA MET A 1 -18.94 3.91 1.57
C MET A 1 -18.65 5.35 1.24
N ILE A 2 -17.86 6.03 2.08
CA ILE A 2 -17.46 7.44 1.89
C ILE A 2 -15.99 7.43 1.51
N HIS A 3 -15.61 8.13 0.44
CA HIS A 3 -14.21 8.24 0.04
C HIS A 3 -13.58 9.48 0.66
N LEU A 4 -12.47 9.29 1.36
CA LEU A 4 -11.68 10.35 1.98
C LEU A 4 -10.30 10.36 1.32
N ASN A 5 -9.77 11.55 1.05
CA ASN A 5 -8.47 11.71 0.38
C ASN A 5 -7.30 11.87 1.37
N GLY A 6 -7.57 11.79 2.68
CA GLY A 6 -6.57 11.96 3.74
C GLY A 6 -7.24 12.13 5.10
N SER A 7 -6.44 12.05 6.17
CA SER A 7 -6.88 12.13 7.57
C SER A 7 -8.10 11.26 7.85
N VAL A 8 -8.02 10.00 7.41
CA VAL A 8 -9.16 9.06 7.44
C VAL A 8 -9.58 8.80 8.87
N GLU A 9 -8.63 8.78 9.81
CA GLU A 9 -8.80 8.58 11.25
C GLU A 9 -9.70 9.65 11.87
N LEU A 10 -9.63 10.90 11.39
CA LEU A 10 -10.44 12.01 11.89
C LEU A 10 -11.93 11.75 11.69
N SER A 11 -12.32 11.01 10.64
CA SER A 11 -13.73 10.72 10.35
C SER A 11 -14.39 9.86 11.44
N CYS A 12 -13.65 8.98 12.10
CA CYS A 12 -14.13 8.26 13.29
C CYS A 12 -14.20 9.18 14.51
N VAL A 13 -13.20 10.04 14.71
CA VAL A 13 -13.12 10.93 15.87
C VAL A 13 -14.26 11.95 15.93
N VAL A 14 -14.78 12.38 14.77
CA VAL A 14 -15.90 13.34 14.68
C VAL A 14 -17.26 12.66 14.50
N ASP A 15 -17.35 11.35 14.74
CA ASP A 15 -18.56 10.53 14.57
C ASP A 15 -19.19 10.62 13.17
N MET A 16 -18.37 10.80 12.13
CA MET A 16 -18.84 10.80 10.73
C MET A 16 -19.06 9.39 10.19
N VAL A 17 -18.26 8.41 10.66
CA VAL A 17 -18.34 7.00 10.26
C VAL A 17 -18.07 6.08 11.44
N ASP A 18 -18.66 4.88 11.41
CA ASP A 18 -18.47 3.84 12.44
C ASP A 18 -17.10 3.14 12.37
N GLY A 19 -16.40 3.26 11.23
CA GLY A 19 -15.12 2.61 11.01
C GLY A 19 -14.51 2.97 9.65
N ILE A 20 -13.21 2.71 9.54
CA ILE A 20 -12.40 3.00 8.35
C ILE A 20 -11.69 1.74 7.85
N VAL A 21 -11.27 1.79 6.59
CA VAL A 21 -10.36 0.81 5.99
C VAL A 21 -9.12 1.58 5.56
N ASP A 22 -7.97 1.22 6.12
CA ASP A 22 -6.72 1.91 5.88
C ASP A 22 -5.53 0.94 5.88
N ILE A 23 -4.41 1.37 5.29
CA ILE A 23 -3.14 0.63 5.30
C ILE A 23 -2.40 0.99 6.58
N VAL A 24 -2.07 -0.03 7.37
CA VAL A 24 -1.37 0.14 8.65
C VAL A 24 -0.13 -0.73 8.73
N GLN A 25 0.91 -0.25 9.43
CA GLN A 25 2.17 -0.98 9.63
C GLN A 25 2.34 -1.44 11.09
N THR A 26 2.67 -0.53 12.01
CA THR A 26 2.86 -0.86 13.44
C THR A 26 1.62 -0.63 14.30
N GLY A 27 0.56 -0.04 13.73
CA GLY A 27 -0.66 0.34 14.47
C GLY A 27 -0.52 1.62 15.32
N THR A 28 0.67 2.19 15.48
CA THR A 28 0.92 3.35 16.38
C THR A 28 0.05 4.56 16.05
N THR A 29 -0.22 4.82 14.77
CA THR A 29 -1.09 5.94 14.34
C THR A 29 -2.56 5.72 14.72
N LEU A 30 -3.06 4.47 14.63
CA LEU A 30 -4.41 4.13 15.06
C LEU A 30 -4.56 4.35 16.55
N GLU A 31 -3.62 3.83 17.35
CA GLU A 31 -3.62 3.96 18.80
C GLU A 31 -3.58 5.43 19.24
N ALA A 32 -2.73 6.24 18.62
CA ALA A 32 -2.65 7.69 18.88
C ALA A 32 -3.95 8.43 18.56
N SER A 33 -4.76 7.89 17.65
CA SER A 33 -6.08 8.43 17.27
C SER A 33 -7.24 7.83 18.08
N GLY A 34 -6.95 6.96 19.05
CA GLY A 34 -7.97 6.25 19.84
C GLY A 34 -8.69 5.13 19.09
N LEU A 35 -8.12 4.68 17.96
CA LEU A 35 -8.66 3.62 17.12
C LEU A 35 -8.00 2.29 17.41
N VAL A 36 -8.68 1.20 17.05
CA VAL A 36 -8.20 -0.17 17.22
C VAL A 36 -8.44 -0.97 15.95
N GLU A 37 -7.49 -1.82 15.58
CA GLU A 37 -7.66 -2.77 14.48
C GLU A 37 -8.75 -3.78 14.83
N LYS A 38 -9.83 -3.80 14.04
CA LYS A 38 -10.94 -4.74 14.22
C LYS A 38 -10.74 -6.04 13.45
N GLN A 39 -10.19 -5.94 12.25
CA GLN A 39 -10.03 -7.06 11.34
C GLN A 39 -8.88 -6.77 10.37
N HIS A 40 -7.96 -7.72 10.26
CA HIS A 40 -6.96 -7.74 9.20
C HIS A 40 -7.61 -8.21 7.90
N ILE A 41 -7.44 -7.45 6.81
CA ILE A 41 -8.02 -7.75 5.49
C ILE A 41 -7.04 -8.56 4.65
N ALA A 42 -5.82 -8.04 4.45
CA ALA A 42 -4.79 -8.69 3.65
C ALA A 42 -3.41 -8.08 3.92
N ASP A 43 -2.38 -8.90 3.78
CA ASP A 43 -1.01 -8.44 3.69
C ASP A 43 -0.74 -7.77 2.33
N ILE A 44 0.01 -6.67 2.35
CA ILE A 44 0.42 -5.95 1.14
C ILE A 44 1.93 -5.92 1.02
N ASN A 45 2.42 -5.91 -0.22
CA ASN A 45 3.83 -5.78 -0.52
C ASN A 45 4.00 -4.81 -1.69
N ALA A 46 5.06 -4.00 -1.65
CA ALA A 46 5.45 -3.18 -2.78
C ALA A 46 5.85 -4.09 -3.96
N LYS A 47 5.43 -3.72 -5.17
CA LYS A 47 5.81 -4.42 -6.40
C LYS A 47 6.44 -3.44 -7.37
N LEU A 48 7.54 -3.85 -7.98
CA LEU A 48 8.11 -3.16 -9.14
C LEU A 48 7.32 -3.60 -10.38
N ILE A 49 6.76 -2.64 -11.10
CA ILE A 49 5.89 -2.90 -12.26
C ILE A 49 6.40 -2.07 -13.43
N THR A 50 6.45 -2.68 -14.62
CA THR A 50 6.76 -2.00 -15.87
C THR A 50 5.70 -2.28 -16.92
N ASN A 51 5.56 -1.37 -17.88
CA ASN A 51 4.67 -1.56 -19.01
C ASN A 51 5.27 -2.59 -19.98
N LYS A 52 4.44 -3.50 -20.51
CA LYS A 52 4.87 -4.55 -21.46
C LYS A 52 5.58 -3.98 -22.68
N ALA A 53 5.06 -2.93 -23.31
CA ALA A 53 5.66 -2.32 -24.49
C ALA A 53 7.01 -1.66 -24.19
N ALA A 54 7.17 -1.07 -23.00
CA ALA A 54 8.46 -0.55 -22.56
C ALA A 54 9.47 -1.70 -22.37
N TYR A 55 9.06 -2.79 -21.72
CA TYR A 55 9.90 -3.98 -21.54
C TYR A 55 10.36 -4.57 -22.87
N PHE A 56 9.46 -4.70 -23.86
CA PHE A 56 9.85 -5.21 -25.18
C PHE A 56 10.86 -4.33 -25.91
N LYS A 57 10.83 -3.01 -25.69
CA LYS A 57 11.72 -2.06 -26.38
C LYS A 57 13.05 -1.83 -25.66
N GLN A 58 13.06 -1.92 -24.34
CA GLN A 58 14.16 -1.52 -23.45
C GLN A 58 14.43 -2.60 -22.41
N ALA A 59 14.39 -3.88 -22.83
CA ALA A 59 14.51 -5.01 -21.92
C ALA A 59 15.82 -4.95 -21.13
N SER A 60 16.93 -4.66 -21.81
CA SER A 60 18.26 -4.62 -21.21
C SER A 60 18.34 -3.59 -20.09
N GLU A 61 17.93 -2.35 -20.35
CA GLU A 61 18.01 -1.26 -19.38
C GLU A 61 17.09 -1.50 -18.18
N ILE A 62 15.91 -2.09 -18.43
CA ILE A 62 14.97 -2.45 -17.37
C ILE A 62 15.51 -3.61 -16.52
N GLU A 63 16.09 -4.63 -17.13
CA GLU A 63 16.73 -5.76 -16.43
C GLU A 63 17.94 -5.30 -15.60
N ASP A 64 18.78 -4.42 -16.15
CA ASP A 64 19.90 -3.81 -15.43
C ASP A 64 19.40 -3.03 -14.21
N PHE A 65 18.31 -2.27 -14.35
CA PHE A 65 17.71 -1.54 -13.24
C PHE A 65 17.12 -2.48 -12.17
N ILE A 66 16.44 -3.55 -12.58
CA ILE A 66 15.92 -4.58 -11.67
C ILE A 66 17.06 -5.21 -10.86
N ASN A 67 18.16 -5.57 -11.54
CA ASN A 67 19.35 -6.14 -10.91
C ASN A 67 20.02 -5.15 -9.95
N HIS A 68 20.13 -3.88 -10.33
CA HIS A 68 20.71 -2.84 -9.48
C HIS A 68 19.92 -2.61 -8.20
N LEU A 69 18.59 -2.67 -8.26
CA LEU A 69 17.72 -2.59 -7.08
C LEU A 69 17.74 -3.87 -6.23
N GLY A 70 18.34 -4.97 -6.72
CA GLY A 70 18.35 -6.26 -6.03
C GLY A 70 16.96 -6.88 -5.91
N VAL A 71 16.05 -6.56 -6.83
CA VAL A 71 14.68 -7.09 -6.81
C VAL A 71 14.67 -8.41 -7.57
N PHE A 72 14.31 -9.49 -6.89
CA PHE A 72 14.19 -10.80 -7.51
C PHE A 72 12.75 -11.03 -8.00
N MET A 73 12.62 -11.56 -9.21
CA MET A 73 11.34 -12.03 -9.72
C MET A 73 10.91 -13.26 -8.90
N ASN A 74 10.00 -13.06 -7.94
CA ASN A 74 9.32 -14.19 -7.31
C ASN A 74 8.43 -14.83 -8.36
N HIS A 75 8.86 -15.98 -8.90
CA HIS A 75 7.99 -16.83 -9.70
C HIS A 75 6.87 -17.34 -8.79
N VAL A 76 5.65 -16.88 -9.07
CA VAL A 76 4.40 -17.45 -8.53
C VAL A 76 4.16 -18.80 -9.19
#